data_AF-A0AAJ2MT49-F1
#
_entry.id   AF-A0AAJ2MT49-F1
#
_cell.length_a   1.000
_cell.length_b   1.000
_cell.length_c   1.000
_cell.angle_alpha   90.00
_cell.angle_beta   90.00
_cell.angle_gamma   90.00
#
_symmetry.space_group_name_H-M   'P 1'
#
loop_
_entity.id
_entity.type
_entity.pdbx_description
1 polymer ?
#
loop_
_entity_poly.entity_id
_entity_poly.type
_entity_poly.pdbx_seq_one_letter_code
_entity_poly.pdbx_strand_id
1 'polypeptide(L)'
;MSYPAQAFTVMDAADVPHGQFFRFEENWYFSVLFTNGPTESIGAIQLTGQDAGICWTTPSGRSLAIAFPYTVTLRFDEPPTKPGVMTPAAIYIGDETFFRTHNRINTQFTFGIDGRMIKEDIAAYHGFQAQKWEGWLHDGQKPIAPLFKVGEDQQV
;
A
#
# COMPACT_ATOMS: atom_id res chain seq x y z
N MET A 1 19.16 9.79 3.31
CA MET A 1 18.43 9.47 4.56
C MET A 1 18.92 8.11 5.04
N SER A 2 19.26 7.98 6.31
CA SER A 2 19.77 6.72 6.90
C SER A 2 18.70 6.11 7.80
N TYR A 3 18.50 4.81 7.69
CA TYR A 3 17.55 4.04 8.51
C TYR A 3 18.32 3.08 9.42
N PRO A 4 17.77 2.65 10.57
CA PRO A 4 18.37 1.59 11.37
C PRO A 4 18.53 0.34 10.51
N ALA A 5 19.71 -0.27 10.46
CA ALA A 5 19.95 -1.48 9.65
C ALA A 5 18.99 -2.63 10.01
N GLN A 6 18.55 -2.70 11.27
CA GLN A 6 17.59 -3.68 11.76
C GLN A 6 16.12 -3.41 11.38
N ALA A 7 15.81 -2.25 10.77
CA ALA A 7 14.44 -1.91 10.38
C ALA A 7 13.98 -2.65 9.11
N PHE A 8 14.92 -3.23 8.37
CA PHE A 8 14.65 -3.95 7.15
C PHE A 8 15.18 -5.37 7.21
N THR A 9 14.43 -6.29 6.61
CA THR A 9 14.89 -7.64 6.33
C THR A 9 14.82 -7.91 4.83
N VAL A 10 15.72 -8.76 4.34
CA VAL A 10 15.71 -9.22 2.95
C VAL A 10 14.91 -10.51 2.88
N MET A 11 13.89 -10.54 2.04
CA MET A 11 13.11 -11.76 1.75
C MET A 11 12.62 -11.74 0.31
N ASP A 12 12.12 -12.87 -0.19
CA ASP A 12 11.43 -12.84 -1.48
C ASP A 12 10.17 -11.98 -1.33
N ALA A 13 9.87 -11.15 -2.33
CA ALA A 13 8.66 -10.35 -2.35
C ALA A 13 7.40 -11.22 -2.21
N ALA A 14 7.41 -12.44 -2.77
CA ALA A 14 6.32 -13.42 -2.63
C ALA A 14 6.09 -13.88 -1.18
N ASP A 15 7.10 -13.76 -0.32
CA ASP A 15 7.05 -14.20 1.09
C ASP A 15 6.70 -13.05 2.05
N VAL A 16 6.57 -11.81 1.56
CA VAL A 16 6.21 -10.65 2.40
C VAL A 16 4.77 -10.83 2.92
N PRO A 17 4.56 -10.87 4.25
CA PRO A 17 3.23 -11.03 4.82
C PRO A 17 2.27 -9.94 4.31
N HIS A 18 1.01 -10.32 4.04
CA HIS A 18 -0.03 -9.35 3.70
C HIS A 18 -0.17 -8.30 4.81
N GLY A 19 -0.50 -7.07 4.41
CA GLY A 19 -0.57 -5.94 5.34
C GLY A 19 0.79 -5.29 5.63
N GLN A 20 1.88 -5.75 5.00
CA GLN A 20 3.19 -5.14 5.15
C GLN A 20 3.61 -4.34 3.92
N PHE A 21 4.41 -3.30 4.19
CA PHE A 21 5.08 -2.51 3.18
C PHE A 21 6.44 -3.12 2.86
N PHE A 22 6.82 -3.08 1.59
CA PHE A 22 8.14 -3.53 1.17
C PHE A 22 8.62 -2.73 -0.04
N ARG A 23 9.93 -2.76 -0.26
CA ARG A 23 10.57 -2.12 -1.41
C ARG A 23 11.15 -3.18 -2.35
N PHE A 24 10.85 -3.06 -3.63
CA PHE A 24 11.33 -3.94 -4.70
C PHE A 24 11.63 -3.09 -5.94
N GLU A 25 12.79 -3.30 -6.58
CA GLU A 25 13.21 -2.55 -7.78
C GLU A 25 12.94 -1.04 -7.68
N GLU A 26 13.44 -0.44 -6.59
CA GLU A 26 13.30 0.99 -6.23
C GLU A 26 11.89 1.46 -5.83
N ASN A 27 10.84 0.72 -6.17
CA ASN A 27 9.46 1.06 -5.88
C ASN A 27 8.97 0.49 -4.55
N TRP A 28 8.02 1.19 -3.94
CA TRP A 28 7.32 0.74 -2.75
C TRP A 28 6.02 0.05 -3.09
N TYR A 29 5.74 -0.98 -2.32
CA TYR A 29 4.58 -1.84 -2.48
C TYR A 29 3.92 -2.10 -1.13
N PHE A 30 2.64 -2.46 -1.19
CA PHE A 30 1.87 -2.98 -0.08
C PHE A 30 1.42 -4.41 -0.41
N SER A 31 1.82 -5.38 0.41
CA SER A 31 1.48 -6.79 0.23
C SER A 31 0.00 -7.03 0.56
N VAL A 32 -0.70 -7.74 -0.31
CA VAL A 32 -2.13 -8.00 -0.21
C VAL A 32 -2.46 -9.47 -0.40
N LEU A 33 -3.63 -9.88 0.08
CA LEU A 33 -4.16 -11.23 -0.03
C LEU A 33 -5.46 -11.21 -0.82
N PHE A 34 -5.42 -11.73 -2.04
CA PHE A 34 -6.58 -11.98 -2.89
C PHE A 34 -7.34 -13.22 -2.43
N THR A 35 -8.66 -13.19 -2.59
CA THR A 35 -9.51 -14.36 -2.32
C THR A 35 -10.43 -14.63 -3.52
N ASN A 36 -10.01 -15.51 -4.42
CA ASN A 36 -10.81 -15.96 -5.56
C ASN A 36 -11.48 -17.29 -5.22
N GLY A 37 -12.75 -17.24 -4.80
CA GLY A 37 -13.45 -18.44 -4.32
C GLY A 37 -12.78 -19.01 -3.06
N PRO A 38 -12.41 -20.31 -3.03
CA PRO A 38 -11.76 -20.93 -1.87
C PRO A 38 -10.24 -20.74 -1.83
N THR A 39 -9.64 -20.20 -2.90
CA THR A 39 -8.18 -20.03 -3.01
C THR A 39 -7.77 -18.63 -2.61
N GLU A 40 -6.79 -18.55 -1.72
CA GLU A 40 -6.07 -17.31 -1.40
C GLU A 40 -4.81 -17.19 -2.25
N SER A 41 -4.45 -15.97 -2.64
CA SER A 41 -3.24 -15.70 -3.41
C SER A 41 -2.62 -14.39 -2.95
N ILE A 42 -1.30 -14.37 -2.78
CA ILE A 42 -0.59 -13.14 -2.40
C ILE A 42 -0.44 -12.26 -3.65
N GLY A 43 -0.64 -10.97 -3.46
CA GLY A 43 -0.42 -9.92 -4.44
C GLY A 43 0.32 -8.74 -3.84
N ALA A 44 0.51 -7.71 -4.65
CA ALA A 44 1.01 -6.43 -4.16
C ALA A 44 0.35 -5.27 -4.90
N ILE A 45 0.08 -4.19 -4.17
CA ILE A 45 -0.28 -2.88 -4.74
C ILE A 45 1.00 -2.07 -4.87
N GLN A 46 1.31 -1.58 -6.07
CA GLN A 46 2.41 -0.65 -6.25
C GLN A 46 2.00 0.74 -5.77
N LEU A 47 2.80 1.34 -4.88
CA LEU A 47 2.51 2.63 -4.26
C LEU A 47 3.27 3.78 -4.94
N THR A 48 4.46 3.49 -5.46
CA THR A 48 5.32 4.48 -6.13
C THR A 48 5.79 3.99 -7.50
N GLY A 49 6.18 4.93 -8.36
CA GLY A 49 6.62 4.63 -9.73
C GLY A 49 5.44 4.48 -10.70
N GLN A 50 5.76 4.31 -11.98
CA GLN A 50 4.84 4.48 -13.11
C GLN A 50 3.53 3.67 -13.04
N ASP A 51 3.57 2.51 -12.38
CA ASP A 51 2.43 1.60 -12.24
C ASP A 51 1.72 1.78 -10.87
N ALA A 52 1.85 2.95 -10.22
CA ALA A 52 1.20 3.23 -8.94
C ALA A 52 -0.32 2.97 -9.01
N GLY A 53 -0.85 2.36 -7.96
CA GLY A 53 -2.24 1.97 -7.87
C GLY A 53 -2.62 0.73 -8.66
N ILE A 54 -1.69 0.10 -9.38
CA ILE A 54 -1.92 -1.19 -10.02
C ILE A 54 -1.61 -2.32 -9.02
N CYS A 55 -2.51 -3.30 -8.96
CA CYS A 55 -2.33 -4.52 -8.18
C CYS A 55 -1.95 -5.71 -9.08
N TRP A 56 -0.92 -6.45 -8.68
CA TRP A 56 -0.28 -7.52 -9.45
C TRP A 56 -0.26 -8.82 -8.64
N THR A 57 -0.13 -9.96 -9.32
CA THR A 57 0.46 -11.17 -8.71
C THR A 57 1.87 -10.83 -8.28
N THR A 58 2.21 -11.09 -7.01
CA THR A 58 3.40 -10.54 -6.34
C THR A 58 4.66 -10.61 -7.20
N PRO A 59 5.47 -9.54 -7.29
CA PRO A 59 6.76 -9.61 -7.96
C PRO A 59 7.61 -10.72 -7.34
N SER A 60 8.40 -11.43 -8.16
CA SER A 60 9.32 -12.46 -7.69
C SER A 60 10.70 -11.86 -7.47
N GLY A 61 11.36 -12.22 -6.37
CA GLY A 61 12.76 -11.87 -6.11
C GLY A 61 12.98 -11.07 -4.84
N ARG A 62 14.25 -10.70 -4.59
CA ARG A 62 14.66 -10.09 -3.32
C ARG A 62 14.06 -8.70 -3.13
N SER A 63 13.38 -8.52 -2.02
CA SER A 63 12.82 -7.25 -1.56
C SER A 63 13.38 -6.85 -0.19
N LEU A 64 13.15 -5.59 0.18
CA LEU A 64 13.38 -5.07 1.53
C LEU A 64 12.03 -4.89 2.23
N ALA A 65 11.71 -5.78 3.16
CA ALA A 65 10.49 -5.71 3.97
C ALA A 65 10.75 -5.04 5.32
N ILE A 66 9.71 -4.41 5.89
CA ILE A 66 9.79 -3.81 7.23
C ILE A 66 9.87 -4.94 8.28
N ALA A 67 10.94 -4.93 9.09
CA ALA A 67 11.13 -5.92 10.14
C ALA A 67 10.35 -5.56 11.41
N PHE A 68 9.81 -6.56 12.11
CA PHE A 68 9.24 -6.36 13.46
C PHE A 68 10.34 -5.88 14.44
N PRO A 69 10.05 -4.93 15.36
CA PRO A 69 8.75 -4.33 15.68
C PRO A 69 8.44 -3.03 14.94
N TYR A 70 9.20 -2.69 13.89
CA TYR A 70 8.96 -1.46 13.15
C TYR A 70 7.64 -1.52 12.40
N THR A 71 6.99 -0.37 12.29
CA THR A 71 5.70 -0.22 11.59
C THR A 71 5.76 0.97 10.65
N VAL A 72 4.76 1.07 9.78
CA VAL A 72 4.56 2.24 8.91
C VAL A 72 3.26 2.92 9.30
N THR A 73 3.33 4.21 9.58
CA THR A 73 2.14 5.05 9.75
C THR A 73 1.88 5.85 8.49
N LEU A 74 0.59 6.05 8.19
CA LEU A 74 0.15 6.84 7.05
C LEU A 74 -0.01 8.29 7.50
N ARG A 75 0.52 9.24 6.73
CA ARG A 75 0.35 10.68 6.97
C ARG A 75 -0.24 11.36 5.74
N PHE A 76 -1.08 12.34 5.98
CA PHE A 76 -1.78 13.09 4.95
C PHE A 76 -1.35 14.55 5.03
N ASP A 77 -0.67 15.03 4.00
CA ASP A 77 -0.19 16.42 3.93
C ASP A 77 -1.32 17.38 3.58
N GLU A 78 -2.35 16.89 2.89
CA GLU A 78 -3.55 17.62 2.52
C GLU A 78 -4.79 16.95 3.13
N PRO A 79 -5.83 17.73 3.51
CA PRO A 79 -7.07 17.15 3.97
C PRO A 79 -7.67 16.19 2.94
N PRO A 80 -8.09 14.99 3.35
CA PRO A 80 -8.82 14.07 2.48
C PRO A 80 -10.03 14.75 1.84
N THR A 81 -10.26 14.51 0.54
CA THR A 81 -11.33 15.15 -0.24
C THR A 81 -12.52 14.22 -0.42
N LYS A 82 -13.63 14.71 -0.98
CA LYS A 82 -14.75 13.81 -1.33
C LYS A 82 -14.28 12.77 -2.35
N PRO A 83 -14.83 11.54 -2.34
CA PRO A 83 -14.49 10.52 -3.32
C PRO A 83 -14.70 11.06 -4.72
N GLY A 84 -13.65 11.01 -5.54
CA GLY A 84 -13.66 11.49 -6.91
C GLY A 84 -13.29 10.40 -7.90
N VAL A 85 -12.67 10.81 -9.00
CA VAL A 85 -12.03 9.88 -9.94
C VAL A 85 -10.98 9.07 -9.17
N MET A 86 -10.99 7.76 -9.37
CA MET A 86 -10.02 6.85 -8.77
C MET A 86 -8.61 7.29 -9.16
N THR A 87 -7.82 7.67 -8.17
CA THR A 87 -6.43 8.09 -8.36
C THR A 87 -5.51 6.91 -8.03
N PRO A 88 -4.43 6.70 -8.80
CA PRO A 88 -3.36 5.76 -8.46
C PRO A 88 -3.00 5.74 -6.97
N ALA A 89 -3.10 4.55 -6.36
CA ALA A 89 -2.73 4.27 -4.96
C ALA A 89 -3.39 5.18 -3.92
N ALA A 90 -4.56 5.75 -4.21
CA ALA A 90 -5.31 6.53 -3.24
C ALA A 90 -5.78 5.68 -2.05
N ILE A 91 -5.75 6.30 -0.87
CA ILE A 91 -6.34 5.73 0.34
C ILE A 91 -7.73 6.33 0.51
N TYR A 92 -8.69 5.48 0.87
CA TYR A 92 -10.03 5.88 1.24
C TYR A 92 -10.21 5.72 2.75
N ILE A 93 -10.82 6.72 3.37
CA ILE A 93 -10.89 6.90 4.81
C ILE A 93 -12.37 7.06 5.18
N GLY A 94 -12.97 6.02 5.75
CA GLY A 94 -14.30 6.03 6.35
C GLY A 94 -14.24 5.59 7.81
N ASP A 95 -15.20 4.78 8.24
CA ASP A 95 -15.11 4.04 9.53
C ASP A 95 -13.89 3.09 9.55
N GLU A 96 -13.50 2.63 8.36
CA GLU A 96 -12.28 1.88 8.11
C GLU A 96 -11.44 2.56 7.02
N THR A 97 -10.13 2.28 7.03
CA THR A 97 -9.19 2.76 6.02
C THR A 97 -8.90 1.62 5.03
N PHE A 98 -8.99 1.91 3.74
CA PHE A 98 -8.77 0.93 2.69
C PHE A 98 -7.99 1.48 1.49
N PHE A 99 -7.29 0.60 0.80
CA PHE A 99 -6.69 0.83 -0.50
C PHE A 99 -7.68 0.45 -1.59
N ARG A 100 -7.90 1.34 -2.55
CA ARG A 100 -8.58 1.00 -3.80
C ARG A 100 -7.57 0.95 -4.93
N THR A 101 -7.63 -0.12 -5.68
CA THR A 101 -6.64 -0.43 -6.72
C THR A 101 -7.34 -1.07 -7.92
N HIS A 102 -6.60 -1.28 -8.99
CA HIS A 102 -7.05 -1.97 -10.17
C HIS A 102 -5.95 -2.86 -10.72
N ASN A 103 -6.30 -3.88 -11.50
CA ASN A 103 -5.32 -4.58 -12.33
C ASN A 103 -5.15 -3.88 -13.70
N ARG A 104 -4.25 -4.39 -14.54
CA ARG A 104 -3.98 -3.85 -15.89
C ARG A 104 -5.18 -3.90 -16.86
N ILE A 105 -6.25 -4.63 -16.53
CA ILE A 105 -7.49 -4.70 -17.31
C ILE A 105 -8.64 -3.92 -16.65
N ASN A 106 -8.33 -3.01 -15.73
CA ASN A 106 -9.26 -2.12 -15.03
C ASN A 106 -10.33 -2.83 -14.16
N THR A 107 -10.09 -4.08 -13.74
CA THR A 107 -10.87 -4.68 -12.66
C THR A 107 -10.46 -4.04 -11.34
N GLN A 108 -11.43 -3.50 -10.61
CA GLN A 108 -11.18 -2.83 -9.34
C GLN A 108 -11.17 -3.81 -8.17
N PHE A 109 -10.31 -3.54 -7.19
CA PHE A 109 -10.20 -4.29 -5.95
C PHE A 109 -10.09 -3.32 -4.78
N THR A 110 -10.60 -3.75 -3.64
CA THR A 110 -10.53 -3.03 -2.37
C THR A 110 -9.81 -3.89 -1.35
N PHE A 111 -8.87 -3.31 -0.62
CA PHE A 111 -8.09 -3.99 0.41
C PHE A 111 -8.07 -3.18 1.70
N GLY A 112 -8.21 -3.85 2.85
CA GLY A 112 -7.97 -3.22 4.15
C GLY A 112 -6.51 -2.85 4.35
N ILE A 113 -6.21 -2.05 5.38
CA ILE A 113 -4.82 -1.78 5.81
C ILE A 113 -4.11 -3.02 6.37
N ASP A 114 -4.85 -4.10 6.63
CA ASP A 114 -4.29 -5.42 6.94
C ASP A 114 -3.91 -6.21 5.67
N GLY A 115 -4.17 -5.67 4.49
CA GLY A 115 -3.88 -6.31 3.20
C GLY A 115 -4.94 -7.31 2.73
N ARG A 116 -6.04 -7.53 3.46
CA ARG A 116 -7.07 -8.47 3.04
C ARG A 116 -8.03 -7.86 2.04
N MET A 117 -8.38 -8.63 1.01
CA MET A 117 -9.37 -8.20 0.02
C MET A 117 -10.75 -8.10 0.64
N ILE A 118 -11.44 -6.98 0.40
CA ILE A 118 -12.81 -6.74 0.84
C ILE A 118 -13.72 -6.88 -0.38
N LYS A 119 -14.71 -7.79 -0.28
CA LYS A 119 -15.60 -8.15 -1.38
C LYS A 119 -16.83 -7.25 -1.51
N GLU A 120 -17.11 -6.44 -0.49
CA GLU A 120 -18.25 -5.54 -0.48
C GLU A 120 -17.96 -4.28 -1.31
N ASP A 121 -19.00 -3.72 -1.92
CA ASP A 121 -18.91 -2.42 -2.60
C ASP A 121 -18.85 -1.30 -1.55
N ILE A 122 -17.68 -1.16 -0.91
CA ILE A 122 -17.42 -0.12 0.08
C ILE A 122 -17.46 1.27 -0.56
N ALA A 123 -17.40 1.37 -1.90
CA ALA A 123 -17.48 2.65 -2.60
C ALA A 123 -18.82 3.38 -2.35
N ALA A 124 -19.86 2.67 -1.89
CA ALA A 124 -21.13 3.27 -1.49
C ALA A 124 -21.08 3.99 -0.12
N TYR A 125 -20.09 3.70 0.72
CA TYR A 125 -20.05 4.18 2.11
C TYR A 125 -19.05 5.33 2.28
N HIS A 126 -19.56 6.57 2.18
CA HIS A 126 -19.17 7.79 2.92
C HIS A 126 -17.70 8.03 3.31
N GLY A 127 -16.72 7.60 2.53
CA GLY A 127 -15.31 7.89 2.80
C GLY A 127 -14.85 9.25 2.28
N PHE A 128 -13.74 9.76 2.80
CA PHE A 128 -12.91 10.75 2.13
C PHE A 128 -11.75 10.04 1.42
N GLN A 129 -11.19 10.66 0.38
CA GLN A 129 -10.08 10.14 -0.40
C GLN A 129 -8.82 10.98 -0.16
N ALA A 130 -7.74 10.32 0.25
CA ALA A 130 -6.40 10.89 0.31
C ALA A 130 -5.61 10.46 -0.93
N GLN A 131 -5.42 11.42 -1.85
CA GLN A 131 -4.67 11.21 -3.10
C GLN A 131 -3.18 11.41 -2.91
N LYS A 132 -2.80 12.26 -1.95
CA LYS A 132 -1.41 12.50 -1.55
C LYS A 132 -1.22 12.07 -0.11
N TRP A 133 -0.25 11.21 0.12
CA TRP A 133 0.03 10.69 1.44
C TRP A 133 1.43 10.10 1.51
N GLU A 134 1.94 9.94 2.73
CA GLU A 134 3.29 9.47 2.99
C GLU A 134 3.26 8.27 3.93
N GLY A 135 4.16 7.32 3.68
CA GLY A 135 4.47 6.25 4.63
C GLY A 135 5.64 6.65 5.51
N TRP A 136 5.47 6.61 6.83
CA TRP A 136 6.52 6.94 7.80
C TRP A 136 6.91 5.74 8.62
N LEU A 137 8.21 5.45 8.68
CA LEU A 137 8.77 4.43 9.55
C LEU A 137 8.63 4.84 11.01
N HIS A 138 8.13 3.92 11.82
CA HIS A 138 7.94 4.07 13.25
C HIS A 138 8.60 2.93 14.03
N ASP A 139 9.09 3.27 15.21
CA ASP A 139 9.49 2.32 16.25
C ASP A 139 8.53 2.49 17.43
N GLY A 140 7.52 1.61 17.48
CA GLY A 140 6.36 1.79 18.33
C GLY A 140 5.65 3.13 18.06
N GLN A 141 5.57 4.00 19.07
CA GLN A 141 4.94 5.32 18.93
C GLN A 141 5.88 6.39 18.37
N LYS A 142 7.19 6.12 18.25
CA LYS A 142 8.17 7.13 17.87
C LYS A 142 8.33 7.17 16.34
N PRO A 143 8.07 8.31 15.67
CA PRO A 143 8.40 8.47 14.26
C PRO A 143 9.91 8.52 14.06
N ILE A 144 10.39 7.84 13.02
CA ILE A 144 11.82 7.80 12.67
C ILE A 144 12.09 8.61 11.41
N ALA A 145 11.42 8.28 10.30
CA ALA A 145 11.73 8.86 8.99
C ALA A 145 10.59 8.61 7.98
N PRO A 146 10.41 9.49 6.97
CA PRO A 146 9.57 9.17 5.82
C PRO A 146 10.23 8.06 4.99
N LEU A 147 9.42 7.17 4.43
CA LEU A 147 9.87 6.07 3.56
C LEU A 147 9.55 6.34 2.10
N PHE A 148 8.34 6.81 1.83
CA PHE A 148 7.82 7.05 0.50
C PHE A 148 6.68 8.05 0.52
N LYS A 149 6.39 8.60 -0.66
CA LYS A 149 5.28 9.51 -0.91
C LYS A 149 4.46 9.02 -2.10
N VAL A 150 3.15 9.16 -2.01
CA VAL A 150 2.19 8.81 -3.05
C VAL A 150 1.52 10.09 -3.53
N GLY A 151 1.23 10.17 -4.84
CA GLY A 151 0.53 11.32 -5.44
C GLY A 151 1.39 12.55 -5.73
N GLU A 152 2.72 12.45 -5.63
CA GLU A 152 3.62 13.42 -6.25
C GLU A 152 3.67 13.19 -7.77
N ASP A 153 3.82 14.26 -8.55
CA ASP A 153 3.90 14.23 -10.02
C ASP A 153 4.94 13.19 -10.46
N GLN A 154 4.47 12.01 -10.83
CA GLN A 154 5.30 10.97 -11.40
C GLN A 154 5.68 11.43 -12.80
N GLN A 155 6.88 12.00 -12.92
CA GLN A 155 7.40 12.47 -14.19
C GLN A 155 7.33 11.34 -15.22
N VAL A 156 6.54 11.58 -16.27
CA VAL A 156 6.44 10.76 -17.49
C VAL A 156 7.74 10.86 -18.27
#